data_AF-A0A453GUZ7-F1
#
_entry.id   AF-A0A453GUZ7-F1
#
_cell.length_a   1.000
_cell.length_b   1.000
_cell.length_c   1.000
_cell.angle_alpha   90.00
_cell.angle_beta   90.00
_cell.angle_gamma   90.00
#
_symmetry.space_group_name_H-M   'P 1'
#
loop_
_entity.id
_entity.type
_entity.pdbx_description
1 polymer ?
#
loop_
_entity_poly.entity_id
_entity_poly.type
_entity_poly.pdbx_seq_one_letter_code
_entity_poly.pdbx_strand_id
1 'polypeptide(L)'
;GELMLVHRRRWHRWSYDVYRVDLATGDLVAVNSLGRERALFMGMYCSLSVPIEIFPSGSMSGDTIYLSFDAGERDDFEAYHLTDRSITPHDGYNLRESVMLPHTIVDCLALCITVGYEEHTIGYGEDLDDF
;
A
#
# COMPACT_ATOMS: atom_id res chain seq x y z
N GLY A 1 -12.33 10.21 -20.35
CA GLY A 1 -12.48 9.64 -18.98
C GLY A 1 -11.15 9.73 -18.29
N GLU A 2 -11.07 9.71 -16.96
CA GLU A 2 -9.83 9.99 -16.24
C GLU A 2 -9.41 8.81 -15.36
N LEU A 3 -8.12 8.51 -15.30
CA LEU A 3 -7.52 7.52 -14.41
C LEU A 3 -6.26 8.09 -13.76
N MET A 4 -6.03 7.77 -12.49
CA MET A 4 -4.79 8.08 -11.78
C MET A 4 -3.89 6.83 -11.79
N LEU A 5 -2.71 6.95 -12.38
CA LEU A 5 -1.67 5.92 -12.42
C LEU A 5 -0.60 6.26 -11.38
N VAL A 6 -0.26 5.29 -10.52
CA VAL A 6 0.85 5.43 -9.56
C VAL A 6 1.96 4.44 -9.93
N HIS A 7 3.13 4.97 -10.27
CA HIS A 7 4.31 4.19 -10.64
C HIS A 7 5.21 3.99 -9.41
N ARG A 8 5.10 2.82 -8.80
CA ARG A 8 5.98 2.33 -7.71
C ARG A 8 7.37 2.01 -8.26
N ARG A 9 8.42 2.63 -7.71
CA ARG A 9 9.81 2.51 -8.18
C ARG A 9 10.77 2.19 -7.04
N ARG A 10 11.60 1.16 -7.20
CA ARG A 10 12.70 0.80 -6.28
C ARG A 10 14.05 0.96 -6.96
N TRP A 11 14.85 1.96 -6.57
CA TRP A 11 16.27 2.07 -6.96
C TRP A 11 17.16 1.88 -5.74
N HIS A 12 17.42 2.94 -4.97
CA HIS A 12 18.10 2.85 -3.65
C HIS A 12 17.14 2.92 -2.47
N ARG A 13 15.91 3.38 -2.72
CA ARG A 13 14.77 3.48 -1.81
C ARG A 13 13.50 3.38 -2.66
N TRP A 14 12.37 3.11 -2.03
CA TRP A 14 11.06 3.20 -2.67
C TRP A 14 10.66 4.66 -2.92
N SER A 15 9.96 4.87 -4.03
CA SER A 15 9.46 6.16 -4.48
C SER A 15 8.26 5.96 -5.40
N TYR A 16 7.37 6.95 -5.43
CA TYR A 16 6.14 6.90 -6.22
C TYR A 16 6.03 8.16 -7.07
N ASP A 17 5.94 7.97 -8.39
CA ASP A 17 5.61 9.03 -9.33
C ASP A 17 4.15 8.84 -9.78
N VAL A 18 3.35 9.92 -9.80
CA VAL A 18 1.91 9.85 -10.09
C VAL A 18 1.61 10.54 -11.40
N TYR A 19 0.66 10.00 -12.15
CA TYR A 19 0.26 10.50 -13.45
C TYR A 19 -1.27 10.50 -13.58
N ARG A 20 -1.80 11.58 -14.16
CA ARG A 20 -3.17 11.68 -14.66
C ARG A 20 -3.18 11.15 -16.10
N VAL A 21 -4.03 10.17 -16.38
CA VAL A 21 -4.26 9.60 -17.71
C VAL A 21 -5.59 10.13 -18.25
N ASP A 22 -5.59 10.74 -19.43
CA ASP A 22 -6.82 10.97 -20.17
C ASP A 22 -7.10 9.77 -21.09
N LEU A 23 -8.19 9.06 -20.80
CA LEU A 23 -8.61 7.85 -21.52
C LEU A 23 -9.28 8.12 -22.88
N ALA A 24 -9.50 9.39 -23.26
CA ALA A 24 -10.05 9.78 -24.55
C ALA A 24 -8.96 10.24 -25.54
N THR A 25 -7.90 10.89 -25.07
CA THR A 25 -6.74 11.27 -25.92
C THR A 25 -5.58 10.27 -25.83
N GLY A 26 -5.44 9.57 -24.70
CA GLY A 26 -4.27 8.76 -24.36
C GLY A 26 -3.13 9.54 -23.67
N ASP A 27 -3.33 10.83 -23.35
CA ASP A 27 -2.30 11.67 -22.75
C ASP A 27 -1.96 11.24 -21.31
N LEU A 28 -0.66 11.30 -20.98
CA LEU A 28 -0.10 10.98 -19.66
C LEU A 28 0.57 12.23 -19.07
N VAL A 29 -0.05 12.84 -18.05
CA VAL A 29 0.44 14.06 -17.40
C VAL A 29 0.97 13.73 -16.01
N ALA A 30 2.25 14.01 -15.74
CA ALA A 30 2.83 13.83 -14.42
C ALA A 30 2.25 14.84 -13.40
N VAL A 31 1.92 14.36 -12.19
CA VAL A 31 1.30 15.13 -11.12
C VAL A 31 1.89 14.76 -9.75
N ASN A 32 1.80 15.65 -8.77
CA ASN A 32 2.34 15.46 -7.41
C ASN A 32 1.24 15.18 -6.36
N SER A 33 0.05 14.75 -6.79
CA SER A 33 -1.14 14.62 -5.94
C SER A 33 -2.11 13.55 -6.47
N LEU A 34 -2.96 13.04 -5.57
CA LEU A 34 -4.16 12.23 -5.83
C LEU A 34 -5.44 13.08 -5.87
N GLY A 35 -5.29 14.41 -5.83
CA GLY A 35 -6.39 15.37 -5.78
C GLY A 35 -6.64 15.98 -4.39
N ARG A 36 -5.73 15.84 -3.42
CA ARG A 36 -5.77 16.33 -2.02
C ARG A 36 -6.86 15.75 -1.13
N GLU A 37 -7.99 15.38 -1.68
CA GLU A 37 -9.16 14.85 -0.95
C GLU A 37 -9.15 13.31 -0.90
N ARG A 38 -8.09 12.67 -1.40
CA ARG A 38 -7.99 11.20 -1.53
C ARG A 38 -6.70 10.64 -0.96
N ALA A 39 -6.82 9.47 -0.35
CA ALA A 39 -5.73 8.57 -0.03
C ALA A 39 -5.71 7.39 -1.02
N LEU A 40 -4.57 6.70 -1.11
CA LEU A 40 -4.45 5.44 -1.83
C LEU A 40 -3.89 4.37 -0.90
N PHE A 41 -4.65 3.32 -0.66
CA PHE A 41 -4.13 2.10 -0.06
C PHE A 41 -3.52 1.23 -1.17
N MET A 42 -2.27 0.81 -1.03
CA MET A 42 -1.54 -0.01 -2.01
C MET A 42 -1.00 -1.27 -1.35
N GLY A 43 -1.32 -2.43 -1.95
CA GLY A 43 -0.74 -3.73 -1.58
C GLY A 43 0.02 -4.37 -2.74
N MET A 44 0.37 -5.65 -2.61
CA MET A 44 1.21 -6.30 -3.62
C MET A 44 0.44 -6.59 -4.92
N TYR A 45 -0.86 -6.83 -4.83
CA TYR A 45 -1.70 -7.23 -5.97
C TYR A 45 -2.88 -6.30 -6.28
N CYS A 46 -3.29 -5.45 -5.33
CA CYS A 46 -4.44 -4.56 -5.49
C CYS A 46 -4.21 -3.20 -4.84
N SER A 47 -5.11 -2.25 -5.12
CA SER A 47 -5.09 -0.93 -4.48
C SER A 47 -6.50 -0.38 -4.37
N LEU A 48 -6.73 0.46 -3.36
CA LEU A 48 -8.01 1.07 -3.03
C LEU A 48 -7.82 2.56 -2.79
N SER A 49 -8.28 3.40 -3.71
CA SER A 49 -8.34 4.84 -3.47
C SER A 49 -9.64 5.21 -2.75
N VAL A 50 -9.53 5.86 -1.60
CA VAL A 50 -10.66 6.35 -0.81
C VAL A 50 -10.66 7.87 -0.73
N PRO A 51 -11.83 8.54 -0.69
CA PRO A 51 -11.91 9.93 -0.24
C PRO A 51 -11.60 10.00 1.27
N ILE A 52 -10.94 11.05 1.75
CA ILE A 52 -10.60 11.19 3.17
C ILE A 52 -11.76 11.76 4.01
N GLU A 53 -12.69 12.49 3.38
CA GLU A 53 -13.84 13.15 4.01
C GLU A 53 -14.88 12.21 4.64
N ILE A 54 -14.93 10.94 4.24
CA ILE A 54 -15.87 9.95 4.81
C ILE A 54 -15.38 9.37 6.15
N PHE A 55 -14.21 9.78 6.62
CA PHE A 55 -13.54 9.27 7.81
C PHE A 55 -13.34 10.36 8.87
N PRO A 56 -13.12 10.02 10.15
CA PRO A 56 -12.89 11.01 11.20
C PRO A 56 -11.73 11.95 10.87
N SER A 57 -11.92 13.26 11.06
CA SER A 57 -10.93 14.29 10.75
C SER A 57 -9.57 14.00 11.42
N GLY A 58 -8.50 13.95 10.63
CA GLY A 58 -7.15 13.64 11.10
C GLY A 58 -6.81 12.15 11.20
N SER A 59 -7.75 11.24 10.90
CA SER A 59 -7.46 9.79 10.85
C SER A 59 -6.64 9.35 9.62
N MET A 60 -6.65 10.15 8.56
CA MET A 60 -5.88 9.95 7.33
C MET A 60 -5.44 11.31 6.75
N SER A 61 -4.35 11.29 5.99
CA SER A 61 -3.90 12.39 5.16
C SER A 61 -4.29 12.15 3.69
N GLY A 62 -4.62 13.22 2.99
CA GLY A 62 -4.76 13.21 1.53
C GLY A 62 -3.40 13.24 0.83
N ASP A 63 -3.39 12.98 -0.48
CA ASP A 63 -2.15 12.87 -1.29
C ASP A 63 -1.12 11.91 -0.67
N THR A 64 -1.61 10.88 0.02
CA THR A 64 -0.80 9.93 0.78
C THR A 64 -1.09 8.51 0.30
N ILE A 65 -0.02 7.75 0.06
CA ILE A 65 -0.08 6.32 -0.21
C ILE A 65 0.13 5.60 1.12
N TYR A 66 -0.87 4.86 1.59
CA TYR A 66 -0.77 3.96 2.73
C TYR A 66 -0.50 2.54 2.24
N LEU A 67 0.34 1.81 2.95
CA LEU A 67 0.74 0.47 2.57
C LEU A 67 -0.11 -0.59 3.29
N SER A 68 -0.43 -1.65 2.54
CA SER A 68 -0.96 -2.89 3.10
C SER A 68 0.10 -3.64 3.91
N PHE A 69 -0.25 -4.82 4.42
CA PHE A 69 0.66 -5.67 5.19
C PHE A 69 1.36 -6.75 4.33
N ASP A 70 0.88 -7.04 3.12
CA ASP A 70 1.59 -7.82 2.09
C ASP A 70 2.55 -6.96 1.22
N ALA A 71 2.50 -5.63 1.36
CA ALA A 71 3.43 -4.74 0.68
C ALA A 71 4.86 -4.88 1.26
N GLY A 72 5.77 -5.51 0.50
CA GLY A 72 7.20 -5.69 0.85
C GLY A 72 8.06 -4.41 0.93
N GLU A 73 7.44 -3.28 1.31
CA GLU A 73 8.07 -2.05 1.78
C GLU A 73 7.48 -1.54 3.12
N ARG A 74 6.50 -2.25 3.71
CA ARG A 74 5.94 -1.97 5.04
C ARG A 74 7.02 -1.99 6.13
N ASP A 75 8.03 -2.85 5.94
CA ASP A 75 9.23 -2.93 6.78
C ASP A 75 10.05 -1.61 6.78
N ASP A 76 10.00 -0.81 5.70
CA ASP A 76 10.71 0.47 5.59
C ASP A 76 9.84 1.66 6.09
N PHE A 77 8.52 1.66 5.81
CA PHE A 77 7.57 2.74 6.16
C PHE A 77 6.10 2.31 6.03
N GLU A 78 5.17 3.05 6.64
CA GLU A 78 3.72 2.76 6.52
C GLU A 78 3.01 3.63 5.49
N ALA A 79 3.49 4.86 5.33
CA ALA A 79 2.87 5.84 4.44
C ALA A 79 3.91 6.69 3.70
N TYR A 80 3.58 7.09 2.48
CA TYR A 80 4.38 7.97 1.62
C TYR A 80 3.54 9.19 1.21
N HIS A 81 4.03 10.39 1.52
CA HIS A 81 3.33 11.64 1.25
C HIS A 81 3.80 12.22 -0.09
N LEU A 82 2.90 12.35 -1.06
CA LEU A 82 3.26 12.67 -2.44
C LEU A 82 3.68 14.13 -2.65
N THR A 83 3.14 15.05 -1.83
CA THR A 83 3.38 16.50 -1.97
C THR A 83 4.83 16.89 -1.63
N ASP A 84 5.43 16.27 -0.62
CA ASP A 84 6.80 16.56 -0.16
C ASP A 84 7.78 15.38 -0.31
N ARG A 85 7.28 14.21 -0.71
CA ARG A 85 8.01 12.94 -0.84
C ARG A 85 8.60 12.42 0.48
N SER A 86 7.99 12.80 1.61
CA SER A 86 8.31 12.27 2.94
C SER A 86 7.66 10.90 3.20
N ILE A 87 8.04 10.25 4.31
CA ILE A 87 7.44 9.01 4.79
C ILE A 87 6.94 9.18 6.22
N THR A 88 5.92 8.41 6.59
CA THR A 88 5.68 8.02 7.98
C THR A 88 6.40 6.67 8.19
N PRO A 89 7.42 6.58 9.07
CA PRO A 89 8.14 5.32 9.33
C PRO A 89 7.20 4.26 9.92
N HIS A 90 7.62 3.00 9.88
CA HIS A 90 6.92 1.91 10.56
C HIS A 90 7.40 1.77 12.00
N ASP A 91 6.48 1.85 12.95
CA ASP A 91 6.78 1.86 14.39
C ASP A 91 7.14 0.46 14.96
N GLY A 92 7.54 -0.48 14.09
CA GLY A 92 8.27 -1.70 14.47
C GLY A 92 7.47 -2.75 15.23
N TYR A 93 6.14 -2.68 15.24
CA TYR A 93 5.29 -3.75 15.77
C TYR A 93 5.36 -4.96 14.84
N ASN A 94 6.04 -6.03 15.27
CA ASN A 94 6.31 -7.23 14.47
C ASN A 94 5.03 -8.00 14.08
N LEU A 95 4.43 -7.58 12.97
CA LEU A 95 3.24 -8.16 12.34
C LEU A 95 3.41 -9.63 11.92
N ARG A 96 4.64 -10.16 11.91
CA ARG A 96 4.92 -11.56 11.58
C ARG A 96 4.66 -12.54 12.74
N GLU A 97 4.53 -12.06 13.97
CA GLU A 97 4.34 -12.92 15.17
C GLU A 97 3.15 -12.52 16.07
N SER A 98 2.62 -11.31 15.94
CA SER A 98 1.44 -10.86 16.70
C SER A 98 0.17 -10.92 15.86
N VAL A 99 -0.96 -11.30 16.50
CA VAL A 99 -2.29 -11.26 15.86
C VAL A 99 -2.55 -9.84 15.35
N MET A 100 -2.93 -9.71 14.08
CA MET A 100 -3.23 -8.45 13.41
C MET A 100 -4.51 -7.82 13.96
N LEU A 101 -4.40 -7.12 15.09
CA LEU A 101 -5.43 -6.25 15.64
C LEU A 101 -5.25 -4.86 15.04
N PRO A 102 -6.11 -4.41 14.09
CA PRO A 102 -5.99 -3.07 13.53
C PRO A 102 -6.26 -2.03 14.63
N HIS A 103 -5.27 -1.20 14.92
CA HIS A 103 -5.35 -0.18 15.97
C HIS A 103 -5.92 1.14 15.45
N THR A 104 -5.81 1.37 14.14
CA THR A 104 -6.33 2.54 13.44
C THR A 104 -7.27 2.15 12.29
N ILE A 105 -8.00 3.13 11.75
CA ILE A 105 -8.81 2.92 10.54
C ILE A 105 -7.94 2.70 9.28
N VAL A 106 -6.69 3.20 9.28
CA VAL A 106 -5.69 2.90 8.26
C VAL A 106 -5.37 1.40 8.28
N ASP A 107 -5.18 0.81 9.46
CA ASP A 107 -4.91 -0.63 9.58
C ASP A 107 -6.10 -1.47 9.11
N CYS A 108 -7.34 -1.07 9.42
CA CYS A 108 -8.54 -1.73 8.91
C CYS A 108 -8.56 -1.74 7.37
N LEU A 109 -8.29 -0.60 6.73
CA LEU A 109 -8.31 -0.47 5.27
C LEU A 109 -7.12 -1.18 4.60
N ALA A 110 -5.94 -1.12 5.22
CA ALA A 110 -4.75 -1.87 4.82
C ALA A 110 -4.98 -3.38 4.89
N LEU A 111 -5.64 -3.87 5.95
CA LEU A 111 -6.03 -5.28 6.09
C LEU A 111 -7.06 -5.69 5.04
N CYS A 112 -8.06 -4.86 4.74
CA CYS A 112 -9.06 -5.14 3.69
C CYS A 112 -8.48 -5.27 2.27
N ILE A 113 -7.27 -4.76 2.02
CA ILE A 113 -6.55 -4.96 0.74
C ILE A 113 -5.33 -5.89 0.86
N THR A 114 -5.08 -6.46 2.04
CA THR A 114 -3.99 -7.41 2.22
C THR A 114 -4.39 -8.76 1.66
N VAL A 115 -3.67 -9.25 0.65
CA VAL A 115 -3.85 -10.63 0.20
C VAL A 115 -3.18 -11.55 1.20
N GLY A 116 -3.99 -12.32 1.93
CA GLY A 116 -3.50 -13.32 2.86
C GLY A 116 -2.67 -14.38 2.13
N TYR A 117 -1.42 -14.57 2.55
CA TYR A 117 -0.69 -15.79 2.28
C TYR A 117 -1.34 -16.93 3.07
N GLU A 118 -2.33 -17.59 2.49
CA GLU A 118 -2.55 -19.00 2.82
C GLU A 118 -1.29 -19.75 2.37
N GLU A 119 -0.40 -20.05 3.32
CA GLU A 119 0.64 -21.03 3.06
C GLU A 119 -0.05 -22.35 2.75
N HIS A 120 -0.05 -22.70 1.46
CA HIS A 120 -0.27 -24.06 1.01
C HIS A 120 0.95 -24.89 1.43
N THR A 121 1.07 -25.16 2.74
CA THR A 121 2.05 -26.08 3.33
C THR A 121 1.63 -27.51 2.98
N ILE A 122 1.62 -27.81 1.68
CA ILE A 122 1.52 -29.17 1.14
C ILE A 122 2.74 -29.89 1.70
N GLY A 123 2.49 -30.79 2.65
CA GLY A 123 3.55 -31.34 3.48
C GLY A 123 4.64 -31.99 2.63
N TYR A 124 5.89 -31.66 2.92
CA TYR A 124 7.01 -32.52 2.55
C TYR A 124 6.80 -33.86 3.24
N GLY A 125 6.45 -34.88 2.47
CA GLY A 125 6.46 -36.25 2.94
C GLY A 125 7.87 -36.65 3.35
N GLU A 126 8.00 -37.32 4.48
CA GLU A 126 9.28 -37.90 4.93
C GLU A 126 9.57 -39.18 4.12
N ASP A 127 9.87 -39.02 2.83
CA ASP A 127 10.40 -40.10 1.99
C ASP A 127 11.85 -40.41 2.42
N LEU A 128 11.97 -41.16 3.52
CA LEU A 128 13.21 -41.67 4.07
C LEU A 128 13.73 -42.87 3.25
N ASP A 129 14.45 -42.57 2.15
CA ASP A 129 15.18 -43.57 1.35
C ASP A 129 16.69 -43.21 1.29
N ASP A 130 17.44 -43.59 2.34
CA ASP A 130 18.87 -43.97 2.24
C ASP A 130 19.36 -44.62 3.56
N PHE A 131 19.23 -45.95 3.71
CA PHE A 131 20.13 -46.85 4.47
C PHE A 131 19.73 -48.34 4.41
#